data_AF-A0A531KWP5-F1
#
_entry.id   AF-A0A531KWP5-F1
#
_cell.length_a   1.000
_cell.length_b   1.000
_cell.length_c   1.000
_cell.angle_alpha   90.00
_cell.angle_beta   90.00
_cell.angle_gamma   90.00
#
_symmetry.space_group_name_H-M   'P 1'
#
loop_
_entity.id
_entity.type
_entity.pdbx_description
1 polymer ?
#
loop_
_entity_poly.entity_id
_entity_poly.type
_entity_poly.pdbx_seq_one_letter_code
_entity_poly.pdbx_strand_id
1 'polypeptide(L)' 'MKLYRFLSGPDDSSFCHKVTAALNKGWHLFGSPTYCYDKQTKTMRCGQAVV' A
#
# COMPACT_ATOMS: atom_id res chain seq x y z
N MET A 1 -8.75 3.06 20.32
CA MET A 1 -7.64 3.76 19.64
C MET A 1 -7.75 3.50 18.15
N LYS A 2 -7.67 4.52 17.27
CA LYS A 2 -7.58 4.29 15.82
C LYS A 2 -6.13 4.04 15.46
N LEU A 3 -5.86 2.92 14.80
CA LEU A 3 -4.52 2.58 14.31
C LEU A 3 -4.37 3.11 12.89
N TYR A 4 -3.15 3.44 12.51
CA TYR A 4 -2.83 3.86 11.15
C TYR A 4 -1.63 3.07 10.66
N ARG A 5 -1.69 2.60 9.41
CA ARG A 5 -0.57 1.93 8.76
C ARG A 5 -0.49 2.34 7.30
N PHE A 6 0.69 2.73 6.86
CA PHE A 6 0.96 3.02 5.46
C PHE A 6 1.64 1.82 4.80
N LEU A 7 0.96 1.19 3.84
CA LEU A 7 1.51 0.10 3.05
C LEU A 7 2.19 0.69 1.82
N SER A 8 3.46 0.34 1.58
CA SER A 8 4.17 0.70 0.35
C SER A 8 4.85 -0.51 -0.28
N GLY A 9 5.09 -0.47 -1.58
CA GLY A 9 5.70 -1.56 -2.33
C GLY A 9 5.98 -1.21 -3.79
N PRO A 10 6.64 -2.10 -4.55
CA PRO A 10 6.73 -1.99 -6.00
C PRO A 10 5.34 -2.13 -6.66
N ASP A 11 5.18 -1.61 -7.87
CA ASP A 11 3.98 -1.77 -8.68
C ASP A 11 3.91 -3.17 -9.32
N ASP A 12 3.64 -4.16 -8.48
CA ASP A 12 3.46 -5.55 -8.87
C ASP A 12 2.44 -6.26 -7.96
N SER A 13 2.20 -7.56 -8.22
CA SER A 13 1.25 -8.38 -7.47
C SER A 13 1.59 -8.51 -5.98
N SER A 14 2.85 -8.32 -5.57
CA SER A 14 3.25 -8.37 -4.17
C SER A 14 2.61 -7.25 -3.35
N PHE A 15 2.41 -6.07 -3.96
CA PHE A 15 1.71 -4.97 -3.31
C PHE A 15 0.22 -5.26 -3.17
N CYS A 16 -0.43 -5.79 -4.22
CA CYS A 16 -1.83 -6.22 -4.16
C CYS A 16 -2.05 -7.24 -3.04
N HIS A 17 -1.19 -8.26 -2.93
CA HIS A 17 -1.26 -9.25 -1.84
C HIS A 17 -1.10 -8.62 -0.46
N LYS A 18 -0.24 -7.60 -0.32
CA LYS A 18 -0.04 -6.88 0.94
C LYS A 18 -1.29 -6.11 1.36
N VAL A 19 -1.96 -5.43 0.43
CA VAL A 19 -3.23 -4.72 0.68
C VAL A 19 -4.32 -5.73 1.04
N THR A 20 -4.51 -6.79 0.25
CA THR A 20 -5.48 -7.86 0.53
C THR A 20 -5.26 -8.47 1.91
N ALA A 21 -4.01 -8.72 2.31
CA ALA A 21 -3.70 -9.25 3.64
C ALA A 21 -4.07 -8.28 4.78
N ALA A 22 -4.01 -6.96 4.56
CA ALA A 22 -4.47 -5.98 5.54
C ALA A 22 -6.00 -5.96 5.62
N LEU A 23 -6.68 -5.97 4.48
CA LEU A 23 -8.14 -6.05 4.42
C LEU A 23 -8.68 -7.30 5.12
N ASN A 24 -8.08 -8.46 4.86
CA ASN A 24 -8.44 -9.71 5.52
C ASN A 24 -8.20 -9.71 7.04
N LYS A 25 -7.35 -8.79 7.54
CA LYS A 25 -7.11 -8.58 8.97
C LYS A 25 -8.04 -7.52 9.58
N GLY A 26 -9.06 -7.08 8.85
CA GLY A 26 -10.07 -6.13 9.32
C GLY A 26 -9.66 -4.66 9.21
N TRP A 27 -8.57 -4.35 8.53
CA TRP A 27 -8.19 -2.96 8.25
C TRP A 27 -9.05 -2.38 7.12
N HIS A 28 -9.26 -1.07 7.15
CA HIS A 28 -10.04 -0.36 6.13
C HIS A 28 -9.14 0.54 5.29
N LEU A 29 -9.40 0.64 3.98
CA LEU A 29 -8.67 1.56 3.11
C LEU A 29 -9.00 3.01 3.49
N PHE A 30 -7.96 3.83 3.61
CA PHE A 30 -8.09 5.26 3.85
C PHE A 30 -7.63 6.05 2.62
N GLY A 31 -8.56 6.73 1.97
CA GLY A 31 -8.29 7.54 0.78
C GLY A 31 -7.86 6.73 -0.44
N SER A 32 -7.46 7.45 -1.49
CA SER A 32 -6.95 6.87 -2.74
C SER A 32 -5.50 6.41 -2.61
N PRO A 33 -5.09 5.38 -3.38
CA PRO A 33 -3.69 4.97 -3.43
C PRO A 33 -2.81 6.07 -4.05
N THR A 34 -1.53 6.04 -3.70
CA THR A 34 -0.50 6.94 -4.21
C THR A 34 0.49 6.20 -5.09
N TYR A 35 0.94 6.83 -6.17
CA TYR A 35 1.97 6.29 -7.07
C TYR A 35 3.15 7.25 -7.19
N CYS A 36 4.37 6.72 -7.23
CA CYS A 36 5.58 7.51 -7.46
C CYS A 36 6.64 6.69 -8.20
N TYR A 37 7.40 7.33 -9.09
CA TYR A 37 8.55 6.71 -9.74
C TYR A 37 9.78 6.77 -8.84
N ASP A 38 10.36 5.61 -8.53
CA ASP A 38 11.61 5.48 -7.77
C ASP A 38 12.80 5.49 -8.74
N LYS A 39 13.57 6.59 -8.73
CA LYS A 39 14.74 6.76 -9.60
C LYS A 39 15.89 5.81 -9.26
N GLN A 40 15.98 5.33 -8.02
CA GLN A 40 17.07 4.45 -7.58
C GLN A 40 16.84 3.03 -8.08
N THR A 41 15.62 2.50 -7.93
CA THR A 41 15.25 1.16 -8.42
C THR A 41 14.79 1.16 -9.87
N LYS A 42 14.52 2.34 -10.44
CA LYS A 42 13.94 2.54 -11.78
C LYS A 42 12.57 1.88 -11.95
N THR A 43 11.79 1.82 -10.87
CA THR A 43 10.46 1.17 -10.85
C THR A 43 9.39 2.11 -10.34
N MET A 44 8.13 1.82 -10.67
CA MET A 44 6.98 2.46 -10.04
C MET A 44 6.77 1.87 -8.64
N ARG A 45 6.39 2.73 -7.69
CA ARG A 45 6.01 2.35 -6.34
C ARG A 45 4.59 2.78 -6.03
N CYS A 46 3.93 1.94 -5.26
CA CYS A 46 2.56 2.13 -4.80
C CYS A 46 2.54 2.38 -3.30
N GLY A 47 1.55 3.13 -2.86
CA GLY A 47 1.25 3.39 -1.46
C GLY A 47 -0.25 3.35 -1.19
N GLN A 48 -0.66 2.79 -0.06
CA GLN A 48 -2.04 2.76 0.40
C GLN A 48 -2.08 2.86 1.93
N ALA A 49 -2.83 3.83 2.43
CA ALA A 49 -3.09 3.95 3.86
C ALA A 49 -4.23 3.03 4.28
N VAL A 50 -4.12 2.47 5.49
CA VAL A 50 -5.17 1.70 6.15
C VAL A 50 -5.35 2.10 7.61
N VAL A 51 -6.59 1.99 8.11
CA VAL A 51 -7.01 2.35 9.48
C VAL A 51 -7.86 1.28 10.16
#